data_AF-A0A1J5RPK9-F1
#
_entry.id   AF-A0A1J5RPK9-F1
#
_cell.length_a   1.000
_cell.length_b   1.000
_cell.length_c   1.000
_cell.angle_alpha   90.00
_cell.angle_beta   90.00
_cell.angle_gamma   90.00
#
_symmetry.space_group_name_H-M   'P 1'
#
loop_
_entity.id
_entity.type
_entity.pdbx_description
1 polymer ?
#
loop_
_entity_poly.entity_id
_entity_poly.type
_entity_poly.pdbx_seq_one_letter_code
_entity_poly.pdbx_strand_id
1 'polypeptide(L)'
;MSVDPRRASRLCAALALLAGCAPAATAADARPTITTVAAYGERDYAQRRGDCAFGDDAMQLGVREHGLTIANLRFCSSYGHARAELVRDRKARRYLLLETQTGRGTNVARRYLTLYRIGVETTELLRTPLSWPTGPDQRFGYRYEVAPDGAGGLRLRLRGGIERGADAPGPGAAAAERERVIRIECGA
;
A
#
# COMPACT_ATOMS: atom_id res chain seq x y z
N MET A 1 -44.90 25.72 73.31
CA MET A 1 -45.40 25.94 71.93
C MET A 1 -45.27 27.42 71.62
N SER A 2 -44.29 27.80 70.80
CA SER A 2 -44.41 28.88 69.81
C SER A 2 -43.08 28.96 69.06
N VAL A 3 -43.09 28.55 67.80
CA VAL A 3 -42.01 28.73 66.84
C VAL A 3 -42.43 29.91 65.98
N ASP A 4 -41.56 30.90 65.79
CA ASP A 4 -41.68 31.77 64.61
C ASP A 4 -40.27 32.10 64.04
N PRO A 5 -39.99 31.77 62.77
CA PRO A 5 -38.65 31.81 62.17
C PRO A 5 -38.50 33.03 61.27
N ARG A 6 -37.51 33.90 61.50
CA ARG A 6 -37.19 34.96 60.55
C ARG A 6 -35.69 35.16 60.36
N ARG A 7 -35.32 35.00 59.08
CA ARG A 7 -34.18 35.59 58.36
C ARG A 7 -32.89 34.78 58.34
N ALA A 8 -32.93 33.83 57.42
CA ALA A 8 -31.83 33.45 56.54
C ALA A 8 -31.07 34.67 55.99
N SER A 9 -29.75 34.62 56.02
CA SER A 9 -28.91 35.24 54.99
C SER A 9 -27.61 34.43 54.90
N ARG A 10 -27.66 33.34 54.13
CA ARG A 10 -26.47 32.60 53.70
C ARG A 10 -26.11 33.14 52.32
N LEU A 11 -25.13 34.05 52.28
CA LEU A 11 -24.43 34.42 51.04
C LEU A 11 -23.55 33.23 50.62
N CYS A 12 -24.11 32.32 49.84
CA CYS A 12 -23.33 31.36 49.06
C CYS A 12 -22.83 32.08 47.80
N ALA A 13 -21.58 32.54 47.82
CA ALA A 13 -20.88 32.92 46.61
C ALA A 13 -20.56 31.65 45.81
N ALA A 14 -21.30 31.43 44.72
CA ALA A 14 -20.99 30.39 43.75
C ALA A 14 -19.89 30.88 42.81
N LEU A 15 -18.65 30.41 43.03
CA LEU A 15 -17.55 30.58 42.09
C LEU A 15 -17.80 29.62 40.91
N ALA A 16 -18.28 30.16 39.79
CA ALA A 16 -18.39 29.41 38.55
C ALA A 16 -16.99 29.26 37.93
N LEU A 17 -16.35 28.12 38.19
CA LEU A 17 -15.18 27.64 37.45
C LEU A 17 -15.63 27.31 36.02
N LEU A 18 -15.50 28.27 35.11
CA LEU A 18 -15.50 28.03 33.67
C LEU A 18 -14.21 27.27 33.33
N ALA A 19 -14.21 25.97 33.59
CA ALA A 19 -13.25 25.04 33.00
C ALA A 19 -13.52 25.01 31.50
N GLY A 20 -12.88 25.91 30.75
CA GLY A 20 -12.85 25.88 29.31
C GLY A 20 -12.26 24.54 28.88
N CYS A 21 -13.12 23.64 28.39
CA CYS A 21 -12.70 22.49 27.61
C CYS A 21 -11.97 23.02 26.37
N ALA A 22 -10.65 23.19 26.46
CA ALA A 22 -9.82 23.32 25.29
C ALA A 22 -10.03 22.05 24.46
N PRO A 23 -10.47 22.14 23.20
CA PRO A 23 -10.56 20.97 22.35
C PRO A 23 -9.17 20.36 22.26
N ALA A 24 -9.02 19.12 22.74
CA ALA A 24 -7.81 18.36 22.55
C ALA A 24 -7.50 18.39 21.05
N ALA A 25 -6.36 18.98 20.69
CA ALA A 25 -5.89 18.99 19.32
C ALA A 25 -5.88 17.53 18.85
N THR A 26 -6.82 17.20 17.98
CA THR A 26 -6.90 15.90 17.33
C THR A 26 -5.56 15.72 16.64
N ALA A 27 -4.76 14.76 17.14
CA ALA A 27 -3.54 14.36 16.48
C ALA A 27 -3.91 14.11 15.02
N ALA A 28 -3.44 14.99 14.14
CA ALA A 28 -3.72 14.88 12.72
C ALA A 28 -3.33 13.47 12.31
N ASP A 29 -4.30 12.71 11.79
CA ASP A 29 -4.12 11.34 11.32
C ASP A 29 -3.18 11.41 10.11
N ALA A 30 -1.88 11.47 10.41
CA ALA A 30 -0.84 11.72 9.45
C ALA A 30 -0.84 10.54 8.50
N ARG A 31 -1.25 10.79 7.26
CA ARG A 31 -1.30 9.76 6.22
C ARG A 31 0.08 9.10 6.12
N PRO A 32 0.14 7.76 6.00
CA PRO A 32 1.39 7.06 5.82
C PRO A 32 2.10 7.61 4.59
N THR A 33 3.40 7.86 4.73
CA THR A 33 4.26 8.33 3.66
C THR A 33 5.05 7.15 3.10
N ILE A 34 4.97 6.95 1.78
CA ILE A 34 5.75 5.95 1.08
C ILE A 34 6.81 6.67 0.25
N THR A 35 8.04 6.21 0.38
CA THR A 35 9.19 6.72 -0.37
C THR A 35 9.80 5.57 -1.13
N THR A 36 10.04 5.78 -2.43
CA THR A 36 10.68 4.80 -3.31
C THR A 36 11.82 5.50 -4.01
N VAL A 37 13.05 5.03 -3.81
CA VAL A 37 14.28 5.65 -4.32
C VAL A 37 15.20 4.57 -4.90
N ALA A 38 16.14 4.97 -5.76
CA ALA A 38 17.23 4.09 -6.14
C ALA A 38 18.03 3.70 -4.88
N ALA A 39 18.33 2.41 -4.73
CA ALA A 39 19.00 1.86 -3.54
C ALA A 39 20.48 2.24 -3.46
N TYR A 40 21.11 2.53 -4.61
CA TYR A 40 22.54 2.80 -4.71
C TYR A 40 22.77 4.06 -5.55
N GLY A 41 23.72 4.90 -5.11
CA GLY A 41 24.38 5.82 -6.04
C GLY A 41 25.32 5.04 -6.96
N GLU A 42 25.67 5.59 -8.13
CA GLU A 42 26.50 4.90 -9.15
C GLU A 42 27.80 4.27 -8.58
N ARG A 43 28.39 4.86 -7.54
CA ARG A 43 29.62 4.38 -6.90
C ARG A 43 29.42 3.17 -5.98
N ASP A 44 28.26 3.01 -5.35
CA ASP A 44 28.03 1.96 -4.33
C ASP A 44 27.62 0.61 -4.94
N TYR A 45 27.08 0.62 -6.17
CA TYR A 45 26.64 -0.61 -6.83
C TYR A 45 27.78 -1.59 -7.13
N ALA A 46 28.98 -1.07 -7.43
CA ALA A 46 30.14 -1.92 -7.74
C ALA A 46 30.55 -2.82 -6.56
N GLN A 47 30.24 -2.42 -5.31
CA GLN A 47 30.59 -3.16 -4.10
C GLN A 47 29.49 -4.12 -3.62
N ARG A 48 28.25 -3.97 -4.12
CA ARG A 48 27.07 -4.75 -3.71
C ARG A 48 26.45 -5.56 -4.85
N ARG A 49 27.27 -5.91 -5.86
CA ARG A 49 26.89 -6.81 -6.95
C ARG A 49 26.37 -8.13 -6.37
N GLY A 50 25.07 -8.35 -6.45
CA GLY A 50 24.43 -9.57 -5.95
C GLY A 50 22.91 -9.51 -5.96
N ASP A 51 22.34 -8.33 -5.63
CA ASP A 51 20.89 -8.24 -5.42
C ASP A 51 20.11 -8.06 -6.73
N CYS A 52 20.62 -7.26 -7.67
CA CYS A 52 20.00 -6.97 -8.97
C CYS A 52 20.98 -7.17 -10.13
N ALA A 53 20.46 -7.46 -11.32
CA ALA A 53 21.28 -7.63 -12.52
C ALA A 53 21.89 -6.30 -13.01
N PHE A 54 21.17 -5.19 -12.80
CA PHE A 54 21.59 -3.84 -13.18
C PHE A 54 21.45 -2.90 -11.98
N GLY A 55 22.35 -1.91 -11.87
CA GLY A 55 22.42 -1.03 -10.70
C GLY A 55 21.29 -0.03 -10.60
N ASP A 56 20.84 0.47 -11.75
CA ASP A 56 19.64 1.30 -11.91
C ASP A 56 18.33 0.53 -11.65
N ASP A 57 18.38 -0.81 -11.55
CA ASP A 57 17.22 -1.60 -11.14
C ASP A 57 17.12 -1.76 -9.62
N ALA A 58 18.18 -1.44 -8.87
CA ALA A 58 18.18 -1.59 -7.42
C ALA A 58 17.37 -0.48 -6.77
N MET A 59 16.31 -0.85 -6.06
CA MET A 59 15.36 0.07 -5.44
C MET A 59 15.26 -0.17 -3.93
N GLN A 60 15.04 0.92 -3.20
CA GLN A 60 14.71 0.89 -1.78
C GLN A 60 13.36 1.57 -1.57
N LEU A 61 12.50 0.91 -0.80
CA LEU A 61 11.21 1.44 -0.38
C LEU A 61 11.16 1.58 1.12
N GLY A 62 10.83 2.77 1.60
CA GLY A 62 10.58 3.07 3.00
C GLY A 62 9.13 3.49 3.22
N VAL A 63 8.45 2.86 4.18
CA VAL A 63 7.10 3.24 4.63
C VAL A 63 7.21 3.85 6.01
N ARG A 64 6.70 5.07 6.16
CA ARG A 64 6.67 5.79 7.44
C ARG A 64 5.25 6.13 7.84
N GLU A 65 4.93 5.96 9.10
CA GLU A 65 3.63 6.31 9.69
C GLU A 65 3.86 6.90 11.07
N HIS A 66 3.25 8.05 11.36
CA HIS A 66 3.50 8.83 12.59
C HIS A 66 5.00 9.07 12.90
N GLY A 67 5.80 9.31 11.86
CA GLY A 67 7.24 9.57 11.96
C GLY A 67 8.12 8.31 12.08
N LEU A 68 7.54 7.14 12.37
CA LEU A 68 8.25 5.88 12.52
C LEU A 68 8.33 5.14 11.18
N THR A 69 9.48 4.54 10.89
CA THR A 69 9.61 3.62 9.75
C THR A 69 8.98 2.28 10.13
N ILE A 70 7.90 1.91 9.45
CA ILE A 70 7.16 0.67 9.71
C ILE A 70 7.51 -0.45 8.72
N ALA A 71 8.13 -0.13 7.58
CA ALA A 71 8.70 -1.11 6.66
C ALA A 71 9.85 -0.50 5.86
N ASN A 72 10.84 -1.33 5.54
CA ASN A 72 11.95 -0.98 4.67
C ASN A 72 12.28 -2.20 3.80
N LEU A 73 12.18 -2.06 2.48
CA LEU A 73 12.37 -3.15 1.52
C LEU A 73 13.44 -2.77 0.50
N ARG A 74 14.29 -3.73 0.16
CA ARG A 74 15.18 -3.66 -1.00
C ARG A 74 14.67 -4.64 -2.05
N PHE A 75 14.61 -4.21 -3.30
CA PHE A 75 14.07 -5.02 -4.39
C PHE A 75 14.64 -4.55 -5.73
N CYS A 76 14.41 -5.35 -6.77
CA CYS A 76 14.79 -4.99 -8.14
C CYS A 76 13.56 -4.60 -8.94
N SER A 77 13.64 -3.47 -9.65
CA SER A 77 12.63 -3.07 -10.62
C SER A 77 13.26 -2.42 -11.83
N SER A 78 13.01 -3.00 -13.01
CA SER A 78 13.65 -2.58 -14.26
C SER A 78 13.37 -1.13 -14.60
N TYR A 79 14.43 -0.39 -14.94
CA TYR A 79 14.41 1.05 -15.25
C TYR A 79 13.89 1.92 -14.09
N GLY A 80 14.00 1.45 -12.85
CA GLY A 80 13.52 2.17 -11.67
C GLY A 80 11.99 2.30 -11.58
N HIS A 81 11.23 1.61 -12.43
CA HIS A 81 9.77 1.70 -12.44
C HIS A 81 9.16 0.87 -11.32
N ALA A 82 8.79 1.52 -10.22
CA ALA A 82 8.06 0.87 -9.14
C ALA A 82 6.97 1.79 -8.60
N ARG A 83 5.83 1.21 -8.21
CA ARG A 83 4.74 1.93 -7.55
C ARG A 83 4.36 1.18 -6.29
N ALA A 84 4.10 1.92 -5.22
CA ALA A 84 3.71 1.33 -3.96
C ALA A 84 2.52 2.04 -3.33
N GLU A 85 1.69 1.26 -2.64
CA GLU A 85 0.50 1.74 -1.94
C GLU A 85 0.32 0.98 -0.63
N LEU A 86 -0.10 1.70 0.42
CA LEU A 86 -0.47 1.09 1.69
C LEU A 86 -1.98 0.94 1.77
N VAL A 87 -2.44 -0.29 1.99
CA VAL A 87 -3.85 -0.59 2.22
C VAL A 87 -4.02 -1.22 3.59
N ARG A 88 -5.23 -1.11 4.15
CA ARG A 88 -5.59 -1.72 5.43
C ARG A 88 -6.80 -2.63 5.24
N ASP A 89 -6.84 -3.72 5.99
CA ASP A 89 -8.05 -4.53 6.09
C ASP A 89 -9.02 -4.00 7.16
N ARG A 90 -10.15 -4.70 7.34
CA ARG A 90 -11.16 -4.35 8.35
C ARG A 90 -10.66 -4.43 9.79
N LYS A 91 -9.57 -5.15 10.05
CA LYS A 91 -8.93 -5.28 11.36
C LYS A 91 -7.77 -4.30 11.53
N ALA A 92 -7.69 -3.27 10.66
CA ALA A 92 -6.63 -2.27 10.60
C ALA A 92 -5.22 -2.85 10.38
N ARG A 93 -5.11 -4.09 9.91
CA ARG A 93 -3.81 -4.69 9.56
C ARG A 93 -3.31 -4.04 8.28
N ARG A 94 -2.01 -3.74 8.26
CA ARG A 94 -1.35 -3.00 7.19
C ARG A 94 -0.79 -3.94 6.14
N TYR A 95 -0.99 -3.59 4.89
CA TYR A 95 -0.43 -4.29 3.75
C TYR A 95 0.18 -3.32 2.77
N LEU A 96 1.33 -3.70 2.23
CA LEU A 96 2.00 -2.97 1.16
C LEU A 96 1.74 -3.67 -0.16
N LEU A 97 1.14 -2.94 -1.10
CA LEU A 97 1.06 -3.31 -2.50
C LEU A 97 2.29 -2.72 -3.19
N LEU A 98 3.10 -3.55 -3.84
CA LEU A 98 4.28 -3.14 -4.58
C LEU A 98 4.18 -3.65 -6.03
N GLU A 99 4.00 -2.72 -6.96
CA GLU A 99 4.16 -2.98 -8.38
C GLU A 99 5.64 -2.88 -8.76
N THR A 100 6.15 -3.92 -9.42
CA THR A 100 7.51 -3.97 -9.97
C THR A 100 7.50 -4.37 -11.44
N GLN A 101 8.57 -4.03 -12.14
CA GLN A 101 8.84 -4.49 -13.50
C GLN A 101 10.12 -5.32 -13.50
N THR A 102 10.16 -6.39 -14.29
CA THR A 102 11.41 -7.11 -14.58
C THR A 102 11.60 -7.23 -16.09
N GLY A 103 12.84 -7.38 -16.52
CA GLY A 103 13.19 -7.50 -17.94
C GLY A 103 13.40 -6.14 -18.60
N ARG A 104 14.36 -6.11 -19.53
CA ARG A 104 14.71 -4.95 -20.33
C ARG A 104 14.29 -5.18 -21.78
N GLY A 105 13.68 -4.18 -22.40
CA GLY A 105 13.12 -4.24 -23.75
C GLY A 105 11.58 -4.26 -23.78
N THR A 106 11.01 -3.58 -24.78
CA THR A 106 9.58 -3.26 -24.90
C THR A 106 8.67 -4.50 -24.84
N ASN A 107 9.12 -5.63 -25.40
CA ASN A 107 8.34 -6.87 -25.42
C ASN A 107 8.92 -8.01 -24.57
N VAL A 108 9.85 -7.71 -23.66
CA VAL A 108 10.40 -8.68 -22.69
C VAL A 108 9.97 -8.35 -21.27
N ALA A 109 9.67 -7.07 -21.01
CA ALA A 109 9.28 -6.59 -19.70
C ALA A 109 8.04 -7.36 -19.16
N ARG A 110 8.06 -7.68 -17.87
CA ARG A 110 6.94 -8.27 -17.12
C ARG A 110 6.65 -7.37 -15.93
N ARG A 111 5.37 -7.12 -15.66
CA ARG A 111 4.95 -6.39 -14.47
C ARG A 111 4.39 -7.35 -13.44
N TYR A 112 4.66 -7.10 -12.17
CA TYR A 112 4.20 -7.90 -11.04
C TYR A 112 3.55 -7.01 -10.00
N LEU A 113 2.53 -7.54 -9.33
CA LEU A 113 2.02 -7.03 -8.07
C LEU A 113 2.47 -7.97 -6.97
N THR A 114 3.20 -7.42 -5.99
CA THR A 114 3.58 -8.13 -4.79
C THR A 114 2.83 -7.53 -3.59
N LEU A 115 2.21 -8.38 -2.79
CA LEU A 115 1.55 -7.99 -1.55
C LEU A 115 2.42 -8.42 -0.37
N TYR A 116 2.75 -7.48 0.50
CA TYR A 116 3.37 -7.74 1.79
C TYR A 116 2.41 -7.44 2.93
N ARG A 117 2.45 -8.23 4.01
CA ARG A 117 1.88 -7.85 5.31
C ARG A 117 2.94 -7.13 6.11
N ILE A 118 2.59 -5.97 6.66
CA ILE A 118 3.47 -5.23 7.59
C ILE A 118 3.04 -5.58 9.02
N GLY A 119 3.86 -6.38 9.70
CA GLY A 119 3.72 -6.73 11.11
C GLY A 119 4.99 -6.38 11.89
N VAL A 120 5.40 -7.27 12.81
CA VAL A 120 6.75 -7.21 13.42
C VAL A 120 7.82 -7.36 12.34
N GLU A 121 7.57 -8.26 11.39
CA GLU A 121 8.34 -8.42 10.17
C GLU A 121 7.47 -8.06 8.95
N THR A 122 8.12 -7.70 7.85
CA THR A 122 7.43 -7.52 6.56
C THR A 122 7.50 -8.83 5.79
N THR A 123 6.35 -9.48 5.61
CA THR A 123 6.27 -10.82 5.00
C THR A 123 5.59 -10.74 3.64
N GLU A 124 6.22 -11.29 2.60
CA GLU A 124 5.59 -11.46 1.29
C GLU A 124 4.48 -12.50 1.37
N LEU A 125 3.25 -12.13 1.01
CA LEU A 125 2.09 -13.02 1.02
C LEU A 125 1.76 -13.56 -0.37
N LEU A 126 1.96 -12.74 -1.39
CA LEU A 126 1.59 -13.05 -2.76
C LEU A 126 2.45 -12.25 -3.72
N ARG A 127 2.88 -12.91 -4.79
CA ARG A 127 3.40 -12.26 -5.99
C ARG A 127 2.65 -12.78 -7.21
N THR A 128 2.03 -11.88 -7.96
CA THR A 128 1.25 -12.24 -9.15
C THR A 128 1.66 -11.39 -10.35
N PRO A 129 1.81 -11.97 -11.55
CA PRO A 129 2.10 -11.19 -12.73
C PRO A 129 0.88 -10.33 -13.12
N LEU A 130 1.11 -9.04 -13.35
CA LEU A 130 0.12 -8.10 -13.90
C LEU A 130 0.24 -7.98 -15.42
N SER A 131 1.43 -8.15 -16.01
CA SER A 131 1.56 -8.22 -17.46
C SER A 131 2.76 -9.04 -17.89
N TRP A 132 2.65 -9.70 -19.04
CA TRP A 132 3.72 -10.50 -19.64
C TRP A 132 3.53 -10.62 -21.16
N PRO A 133 4.61 -10.87 -21.92
CA PRO A 133 4.50 -11.11 -23.35
C PRO A 133 3.81 -12.44 -23.65
N THR A 134 2.93 -12.47 -24.64
CA THR A 134 2.24 -13.67 -25.15
C THR A 134 2.54 -13.97 -26.62
N GLY A 135 3.28 -13.09 -27.30
CA GLY A 135 3.71 -13.25 -28.68
C GLY A 135 4.68 -12.14 -29.11
N PRO A 136 5.17 -12.16 -30.36
CA PRO A 136 6.14 -11.18 -30.88
C PRO A 136 5.72 -9.72 -30.77
N ASP A 137 4.41 -9.46 -30.72
CA ASP A 137 3.76 -8.15 -30.65
C ASP A 137 2.55 -8.14 -29.69
N GLN A 138 2.39 -9.19 -28.88
CA GLN A 138 1.22 -9.37 -28.00
C GLN A 138 1.63 -9.42 -26.54
N ARG A 139 0.81 -8.81 -25.69
CA ARG A 139 0.97 -8.82 -24.24
C ARG A 139 -0.34 -9.19 -23.59
N PHE A 140 -0.26 -9.90 -22.48
CA PHE A 140 -1.39 -10.03 -21.57
C PHE A 140 -1.27 -8.98 -20.48
N GLY A 141 -2.41 -8.40 -20.07
CA GLY A 141 -2.48 -7.42 -18.99
C GLY A 141 -3.64 -7.69 -18.04
N TYR A 142 -3.40 -7.55 -16.73
CA TYR A 142 -4.40 -7.48 -15.68
C TYR A 142 -4.50 -6.05 -15.14
N ARG A 143 -5.72 -5.56 -15.04
CA ARG A 143 -6.10 -4.55 -14.05
C ARG A 143 -6.41 -5.25 -12.75
N TYR A 144 -6.18 -4.56 -11.63
CA TYR A 144 -6.44 -5.13 -10.32
C TYR A 144 -7.19 -4.17 -9.42
N GLU A 145 -7.98 -4.75 -8.50
CA GLU A 145 -8.69 -4.07 -7.43
C GLU A 145 -8.39 -4.81 -6.12
N VAL A 146 -8.04 -4.05 -5.08
CA VAL A 146 -7.81 -4.59 -3.74
C VAL A 146 -8.85 -4.01 -2.79
N ALA A 147 -9.56 -4.87 -2.10
CA ALA A 147 -10.56 -4.48 -1.12
C ALA A 147 -10.44 -5.33 0.15
N PRO A 148 -10.86 -4.82 1.32
CA PRO A 148 -10.97 -5.63 2.52
C PRO A 148 -11.92 -6.81 2.31
N ASP A 149 -11.55 -8.00 2.78
CA ASP A 149 -12.43 -9.15 2.76
C ASP A 149 -13.35 -9.19 3.99
N GLY A 150 -14.54 -9.79 3.83
CA GLY A 150 -15.57 -9.83 4.87
C GLY A 150 -15.13 -10.55 6.15
N ALA A 151 -14.29 -11.58 6.02
CA ALA A 151 -13.77 -12.39 7.12
C ALA A 151 -12.50 -11.80 7.79
N GLY A 152 -12.00 -10.67 7.29
CA GLY A 152 -10.69 -10.12 7.60
C GLY A 152 -9.63 -10.54 6.57
N GLY A 153 -8.64 -9.69 6.35
CA GLY A 153 -7.67 -9.84 5.25
C GLY A 153 -8.09 -9.05 4.02
N LEU A 154 -7.55 -9.43 2.86
CA LEU A 154 -7.76 -8.73 1.60
C LEU A 154 -8.33 -9.66 0.53
N ARG A 155 -9.10 -9.06 -0.36
CA ARG A 155 -9.55 -9.65 -1.61
C ARG A 155 -8.88 -8.91 -2.76
N LEU A 156 -8.11 -9.64 -3.57
CA LEU A 156 -7.53 -9.16 -4.81
C LEU A 156 -8.37 -9.69 -5.97
N ARG A 157 -8.95 -8.77 -6.75
CA ARG A 157 -9.64 -9.08 -8.00
C ARG A 157 -8.75 -8.67 -9.16
N LEU A 158 -8.47 -9.61 -10.06
CA LEU A 158 -7.73 -9.40 -11.30
C LEU A 158 -8.69 -9.51 -12.47
N ARG A 159 -8.64 -8.57 -13.40
CA ARG A 159 -9.42 -8.57 -14.65
C ARG A 159 -8.53 -8.25 -15.82
N GLY A 160 -8.48 -9.13 -16.81
CA GLY A 160 -7.47 -9.01 -17.85
C GLY A 160 -7.80 -9.75 -19.13
N GLY A 161 -7.03 -9.41 -20.15
CA GLY A 161 -7.14 -9.94 -21.50
C GLY A 161 -5.83 -9.76 -22.27
N ILE A 162 -5.82 -10.22 -23.53
CA ILE A 162 -4.70 -10.01 -24.44
C ILE A 162 -4.84 -8.63 -25.08
N GLU A 163 -3.82 -7.81 -24.91
CA GLU A 163 -3.61 -6.54 -25.58
C GLU A 163 -2.68 -6.78 -26.79
N ARG A 164 -3.13 -6.46 -28.01
CA ARG A 164 -2.24 -6.39 -29.17
C ARG A 164 -1.53 -5.04 -29.19
N GLY A 165 -0.26 -5.03 -29.57
CA GLY A 165 0.46 -3.79 -29.86
C GLY A 165 -0.24 -2.98 -30.97
N ALA A 166 0.02 -1.67 -31.00
CA ALA A 166 -0.61 -0.73 -31.93
C ALA A 166 -0.41 -1.09 -33.42
N ASP A 167 0.57 -1.93 -33.74
CA ASP A 167 0.99 -2.26 -35.11
C ASP A 167 0.44 -3.59 -35.66
N ALA A 168 -0.47 -4.27 -34.93
CA ALA A 168 -1.00 -5.56 -35.37
C ALA A 168 -2.25 -5.40 -36.28
N PRO A 169 -2.22 -5.83 -37.56
CA PRO A 169 -3.38 -5.77 -38.44
C PRO A 169 -4.43 -6.84 -38.07
N GLY A 170 -5.68 -6.42 -37.89
CA GLY A 170 -6.85 -7.30 -37.76
C GLY A 170 -7.68 -7.06 -36.49
N PRO A 171 -8.98 -7.43 -36.49
CA PRO A 171 -9.85 -7.24 -35.33
C PRO A 171 -9.25 -7.97 -34.13
N GLY A 172 -8.84 -7.20 -33.11
CA GLY A 172 -8.27 -7.73 -31.89
C GLY A 172 -9.29 -8.67 -31.26
N ALA A 173 -9.00 -9.98 -31.30
CA ALA A 173 -9.78 -10.94 -30.56
C ALA A 173 -9.69 -10.52 -29.09
N ALA A 174 -10.78 -9.96 -28.57
CA ALA A 174 -10.95 -9.72 -27.14
C ALA A 174 -10.87 -11.10 -26.47
N ALA A 175 -9.66 -11.51 -26.11
CA ALA A 175 -9.45 -12.74 -25.38
C ALA A 175 -10.29 -12.64 -24.12
N ALA A 176 -11.20 -13.61 -23.94
CA ALA A 176 -12.23 -13.61 -22.91
C ALA A 176 -11.69 -13.04 -21.60
N GLU A 177 -12.32 -11.97 -21.12
CA GLU A 177 -11.96 -11.31 -19.87
C GLU A 177 -11.87 -12.36 -18.76
N ARG A 178 -10.69 -12.48 -18.14
CA ARG A 178 -10.48 -13.43 -17.05
C ARG A 178 -10.59 -12.70 -15.73
N GLU A 179 -11.63 -13.00 -14.96
CA GLU A 179 -11.70 -12.59 -13.55
C GLU A 179 -11.05 -13.66 -12.67
N ARG A 180 -10.12 -13.25 -11.81
CA ARG A 180 -9.59 -14.08 -10.73
C ARG A 180 -9.74 -13.36 -9.40
N VAL A 181 -10.36 -14.03 -8.44
CA VAL A 181 -10.48 -13.53 -7.06
C VAL A 181 -9.55 -14.34 -6.16
N ILE A 182 -8.61 -13.66 -5.51
CA ILE A 182 -7.69 -14.25 -4.53
C ILE A 182 -8.07 -13.69 -3.16
N ARG A 183 -8.41 -14.59 -2.23
CA ARG A 183 -8.60 -14.24 -0.81
C ARG A 183 -7.29 -14.45 -0.09
N ILE A 184 -6.90 -13.44 0.68
CA ILE A 184 -5.64 -13.41 1.41
C ILE A 184 -6.01 -13.41 2.87
N GLU A 185 -6.10 -14.62 3.41
CA GLU A 185 -6.34 -14.85 4.82
C GLU A 185 -5.11 -14.45 5.61
N CYS A 186 -5.31 -14.10 6.88
CA CYS A 186 -4.17 -13.99 7.78
C CYS A 186 -3.99 -15.32 8.50
N GLY A 187 -2.78 -15.88 8.38
CA GLY A 187 -2.27 -16.79 9.39
C GLY A 187 -2.42 -16.14 10.77
N ALA A 188 -2.89 -16.96 11.72
CA ALA A 188 -3.10 -16.61 13.12
C ALA A 188 -1.83 -16.01 13.74
#